data_AF-C1EFW9-F1
#
_entry.id   AF-C1EFW9-F1
#
_cell.length_a   1.000
_cell.length_b   1.000
_cell.length_c   1.000
_cell.angle_alpha   90.00
_cell.angle_beta   90.00
_cell.angle_gamma   90.00
#
_symmetry.space_group_name_H-M   'P 1'
#
loop_
_entity.id
_entity.type
_entity.pdbx_description
1 polymer ?
#
loop_
_entity_poly.entity_id
_entity_poly.type
_entity_poly.pdbx_seq_one_letter_code
_entity_poly.pdbx_strand_id
1 'polypeptide(L)'
;MPPKKRKQDDSDAEATDAKPAPEIDKAQMRRSIAFITQCISRCTQEELDLVLEAVDKRQDRLLLLAANAFKPGDTVTWTDKRGNQERGTVKKVNQKTVAVTNHHAEWTISPVLLKKVERK
;
A
#
# COMPACT_ATOMS: atom_id res chain seq x y z
N MET A 1 -35.10 -50.76 -29.46
CA MET A 1 -35.39 -49.31 -29.37
C MET A 1 -34.48 -48.69 -28.33
N PRO A 2 -33.59 -47.75 -28.70
CA PRO A 2 -33.01 -46.77 -27.78
C PRO A 2 -33.97 -45.58 -27.61
N PRO A 3 -33.79 -44.70 -26.60
CA PRO A 3 -33.12 -43.44 -26.93
C PRO A 3 -32.30 -42.76 -25.80
N LYS A 4 -31.25 -42.07 -26.29
CA LYS A 4 -30.74 -40.73 -25.97
C LYS A 4 -30.16 -40.37 -24.59
N LYS A 5 -28.83 -40.20 -24.65
CA LYS A 5 -27.97 -39.20 -23.99
C LYS A 5 -28.65 -37.86 -23.63
N ARG A 6 -28.28 -37.33 -22.47
CA ARG A 6 -28.00 -35.91 -22.15
C ARG A 6 -26.72 -35.97 -21.31
N LYS A 7 -25.53 -35.43 -21.60
CA LYS A 7 -25.02 -34.22 -22.28
C LYS A 7 -25.84 -32.96 -21.98
N GLN A 8 -25.31 -32.19 -21.03
CA GLN A 8 -25.64 -30.82 -20.66
C GLN A 8 -24.32 -30.27 -20.08
N ASP A 9 -23.48 -29.72 -20.94
CA ASP A 9 -23.25 -28.27 -21.15
C ASP A 9 -22.19 -27.78 -20.15
N ASP A 10 -20.92 -27.69 -20.57
CA ASP A 10 -20.36 -26.49 -21.21
C ASP A 10 -20.95 -25.21 -20.62
N SER A 11 -20.19 -24.64 -19.69
CA SER A 11 -20.27 -23.23 -19.35
C SER A 11 -18.84 -22.74 -19.19
N ASP A 12 -18.18 -22.62 -20.34
CA ASP A 12 -17.20 -21.57 -20.56
C ASP A 12 -17.85 -20.22 -20.26
N ALA A 13 -17.49 -19.64 -19.13
CA ALA A 13 -17.59 -18.22 -18.81
C ALA A 13 -16.75 -18.06 -17.53
N GLU A 14 -15.73 -17.23 -17.44
CA GLU A 14 -15.38 -16.08 -18.23
C GLU A 14 -13.93 -15.82 -17.84
N ALA A 15 -13.08 -15.61 -18.84
CA ALA A 15 -11.72 -15.15 -18.62
C ALA A 15 -11.78 -13.87 -17.78
N THR A 16 -11.52 -13.98 -16.48
CA THR A 16 -10.96 -12.85 -15.76
C THR A 16 -9.51 -12.78 -16.20
N ASP A 17 -9.31 -12.19 -17.37
CA ASP A 17 -8.06 -11.61 -17.83
C ASP A 17 -7.77 -10.43 -16.87
N ALA A 18 -7.47 -10.78 -15.62
CA ALA A 18 -6.88 -9.89 -14.65
C ALA A 18 -5.47 -9.70 -15.16
N LYS A 19 -5.33 -8.79 -16.14
CA LYS A 19 -4.08 -8.23 -16.62
C LYS A 19 -3.10 -8.21 -15.44
N PRO A 20 -2.07 -9.07 -15.43
CA PRO A 20 -1.17 -9.13 -14.29
C PRO A 20 -0.63 -7.72 -14.11
N ALA A 21 -0.85 -7.17 -12.91
CA ALA A 21 -0.22 -5.92 -12.51
C ALA A 21 1.25 -6.01 -12.89
N PRO A 22 1.89 -4.94 -13.40
CA PRO A 22 3.27 -5.03 -13.85
C PRO A 22 4.14 -5.46 -12.66
N GLU A 23 4.45 -6.74 -12.56
CA GLU A 23 5.45 -7.27 -11.66
C GLU A 23 6.73 -6.65 -12.15
N ILE A 24 7.15 -5.57 -11.51
CA ILE A 24 8.48 -5.04 -11.73
C ILE A 24 9.40 -6.18 -11.30
N ASP A 25 10.07 -6.79 -12.29
CA ASP A 25 11.01 -7.86 -12.04
C ASP A 25 11.99 -7.38 -10.97
N LYS A 26 12.02 -8.10 -9.83
CA LYS A 26 12.87 -7.75 -8.68
C LYS A 26 14.33 -7.62 -9.11
N ALA A 27 14.76 -8.37 -10.12
CA ALA A 27 16.09 -8.26 -10.70
C ALA A 27 16.28 -6.94 -11.48
N GLN A 28 15.30 -6.54 -12.29
CA GLN A 28 15.31 -5.26 -12.98
C GLN A 28 15.33 -4.08 -11.99
N MET A 29 14.50 -4.14 -10.94
CA MET A 29 14.48 -3.10 -9.89
C MET A 29 15.85 -2.94 -9.22
N ARG A 30 16.52 -4.05 -8.86
CA ARG A 30 17.86 -4.01 -8.26
C ARG A 30 18.89 -3.36 -9.19
N ARG A 31 18.83 -3.63 -10.49
CA ARG A 31 19.71 -3.00 -11.49
C ARG A 31 19.46 -1.50 -11.57
N SER A 32 18.19 -1.10 -11.61
CA SER A 32 17.80 0.32 -11.61
C SER A 32 18.26 1.04 -10.34
N ILE A 33 18.14 0.43 -9.17
CA ILE A 33 18.63 1.01 -7.90
C ILE A 33 20.14 1.22 -7.96
N ALA A 34 20.91 0.21 -8.39
CA ALA A 34 22.37 0.34 -8.51
C ALA A 34 22.77 1.47 -9.48
N PHE A 35 22.06 1.59 -10.61
CA PHE A 35 22.26 2.67 -11.55
C PHE A 35 21.95 4.04 -10.95
N ILE A 36 20.83 4.19 -10.24
CA ILE A 36 20.46 5.44 -9.55
C ILE A 36 21.53 5.83 -8.52
N THR A 37 22.03 4.89 -7.72
CA THR A 37 23.12 5.15 -6.76
C THR A 37 24.37 5.67 -7.48
N GLN A 38 24.71 5.11 -8.64
CA GLN A 38 25.83 5.59 -9.44
C GLN A 38 25.59 7.00 -10.00
N CYS A 39 24.37 7.33 -10.45
CA CYS A 39 24.01 8.68 -10.87
C CYS A 39 24.16 9.68 -9.71
N ILE A 40 23.61 9.36 -8.53
CA ILE A 40 23.69 10.22 -7.33
C ILE A 40 25.16 10.50 -6.96
N SER A 41 26.04 9.50 -7.08
CA SER A 41 27.47 9.70 -6.77
C SER A 41 28.19 10.70 -7.70
N ARG A 42 27.59 11.02 -8.85
CA ARG A 42 28.14 11.93 -9.87
C ARG A 42 27.37 13.25 -9.97
N CYS A 43 26.29 13.40 -9.20
CA CYS A 43 25.46 14.60 -9.23
C CYS A 43 26.19 15.79 -8.60
N THR A 44 25.90 16.97 -9.13
CA THR A 44 26.19 18.25 -8.46
C THR A 44 25.20 18.49 -7.31
N GLN A 45 25.49 19.46 -6.44
CA GLN A 45 24.62 19.78 -5.30
C GLN A 45 23.20 20.18 -5.74
N GLU A 46 23.06 20.97 -6.81
CA GLU A 46 21.76 21.42 -7.32
C GLU A 46 20.92 20.25 -7.86
N GLU A 47 21.56 19.31 -8.57
CA GLU A 47 20.89 18.11 -9.06
C GLU A 47 20.48 17.17 -7.91
N LEU A 48 21.28 17.10 -6.85
CA LEU A 48 20.96 16.33 -5.66
C LEU A 48 19.71 16.87 -4.96
N ASP A 49 19.58 18.19 -4.85
CA ASP A 49 18.40 18.84 -4.27
C ASP A 49 17.13 18.53 -5.09
N LEU A 50 17.22 18.52 -6.42
CA LEU A 50 16.11 18.12 -7.30
C LEU A 50 15.72 16.65 -7.09
N VAL A 51 16.69 15.76 -6.89
CA VAL A 51 16.42 14.35 -6.59
C VAL A 51 15.71 14.22 -5.24
N LEU A 52 16.15 14.95 -4.22
CA LEU A 52 15.51 14.95 -2.90
C LEU A 52 14.07 15.45 -2.98
N GLU A 53 13.81 16.54 -3.70
CA GLU A 53 12.46 17.06 -3.91
C GLU A 53 11.54 16.02 -4.58
N ALA A 54 12.06 15.30 -5.58
CA ALA A 54 11.31 14.24 -6.25
C ALA A 54 11.01 13.05 -5.31
N VAL A 55 11.95 12.69 -4.43
CA VAL A 55 11.76 11.66 -3.42
C VAL A 55 10.68 12.07 -2.43
N ASP A 56 10.73 13.29 -1.91
CA ASP A 56 9.74 13.81 -0.97
C ASP A 56 8.33 13.83 -1.57
N LYS A 57 8.19 14.31 -2.82
CA LYS A 57 6.93 14.26 -3.56
C LYS A 57 6.40 12.84 -3.70
N ARG A 58 7.28 11.86 -3.95
CA ARG A 58 6.88 10.45 -4.06
C ARG A 58 6.42 9.90 -2.71
N GLN A 59 7.13 10.20 -1.62
CA GLN A 59 6.76 9.80 -0.27
C GLN A 59 5.41 10.39 0.15
N ASP A 60 5.21 11.68 -0.09
CA ASP A 60 3.94 12.38 0.18
C ASP A 60 2.77 11.74 -0.56
N ARG A 61 2.98 11.39 -1.83
CA ARG A 61 1.95 10.67 -2.61
C ARG A 61 1.65 9.30 -2.02
N LEU A 62 2.65 8.55 -1.57
CA LEU A 62 2.43 7.24 -0.94
C LEU A 62 1.68 7.38 0.39
N LEU A 63 2.01 8.38 1.20
CA LEU A 63 1.28 8.70 2.43
C LEU A 63 -0.18 9.04 2.16
N LEU A 64 -0.44 9.86 1.14
CA LEU A 64 -1.81 10.23 0.74
C LEU A 64 -2.61 9.01 0.28
N LEU A 65 -2.01 8.15 -0.54
CA LEU A 65 -2.66 6.90 -0.98
C LEU A 65 -2.95 5.96 0.18
N ALA A 66 -2.00 5.83 1.13
CA ALA A 66 -2.20 5.03 2.33
C ALA A 66 -3.28 5.64 3.23
N ALA A 67 -3.29 6.96 3.43
CA ALA A 67 -4.30 7.67 4.23
C ALA A 67 -5.71 7.46 3.67
N ASN A 68 -5.87 7.53 2.35
CA ASN A 68 -7.15 7.32 1.66
C ASN A 68 -7.72 5.90 1.81
N ALA A 69 -6.90 4.92 2.21
CA ALA A 69 -7.37 3.57 2.49
C ALA A 69 -8.14 3.46 3.82
N PHE A 70 -8.02 4.47 4.70
CA PHE A 70 -8.66 4.50 6.01
C PHE A 70 -9.86 5.44 6.01
N LYS A 71 -10.89 5.07 6.76
CA LYS A 71 -12.06 5.91 7.03
C LYS A 71 -12.26 6.09 8.54
N PRO A 72 -12.80 7.23 9.00
CA PRO A 72 -13.25 7.37 10.38
C PRO A 72 -14.21 6.22 10.74
N GLY A 73 -13.97 5.59 11.89
CA GLY A 73 -14.69 4.39 12.35
C GLY A 73 -13.99 3.06 12.03
N ASP A 74 -12.98 3.05 11.16
CA ASP A 74 -12.22 1.82 10.89
C ASP A 74 -11.43 1.37 12.12
N THR A 75 -11.40 0.06 12.37
CA THR A 75 -10.51 -0.53 13.38
C THR A 75 -9.14 -0.78 12.77
N VAL A 76 -8.10 -0.22 13.37
CA VAL A 76 -6.71 -0.35 12.91
C VAL A 76 -5.83 -0.89 14.03
N THR A 77 -4.75 -1.55 13.64
CA THR A 77 -3.66 -1.94 14.52
C THR A 77 -2.37 -1.28 14.11
N TRP A 78 -1.52 -1.01 15.08
CA TRP A 78 -0.20 -0.46 14.88
C TRP A 78 0.78 -1.01 15.90
N THR A 79 2.06 -0.83 15.64
CA THR A 79 3.13 -1.18 16.57
C THR A 79 3.62 0.09 17.25
N ASP A 80 3.57 0.12 18.58
CA ASP A 80 4.11 1.23 19.38
C ASP A 80 5.65 1.17 19.41
N LYS A 81 6.29 2.25 19.86
CA LYS A 81 7.75 2.39 20.01
C LYS A 81 8.39 1.26 20.83
N ARG A 82 7.62 0.65 21.74
CA ARG A 82 8.06 -0.48 22.58
C ARG A 82 7.90 -1.86 21.91
N GLY A 83 7.43 -1.90 20.66
CA GLY A 83 7.19 -3.14 19.92
C GLY A 83 5.82 -3.80 20.20
N ASN A 84 5.01 -3.20 21.08
CA ASN A 84 3.69 -3.73 21.41
C ASN A 84 2.70 -3.45 20.27
N GLN A 85 1.84 -4.43 19.98
CA GLN A 85 0.71 -4.21 19.06
C GLN A 85 -0.45 -3.56 19.82
N GLU A 86 -0.80 -2.37 19.37
CA GLU A 86 -1.94 -1.62 19.86
C GLU A 86 -3.08 -1.70 18.85
N ARG A 87 -4.31 -1.59 19.37
CA ARG A 87 -5.54 -1.58 18.56
C ARG A 87 -6.36 -0.37 18.93
N GLY A 88 -7.03 0.20 17.93
CA GLY A 88 -7.85 1.39 18.13
C GLY A 88 -8.76 1.66 16.96
N THR A 89 -9.53 2.73 17.08
CA THR A 89 -10.48 3.17 16.07
C THR A 89 -10.04 4.49 15.47
N VAL A 90 -10.10 4.61 14.14
CA VAL A 90 -9.77 5.85 13.44
C VAL A 90 -10.80 6.92 13.79
N LYS A 91 -10.36 8.04 14.34
CA LYS A 91 -11.21 9.19 14.66
C LYS A 91 -11.22 10.20 13.52
N LYS A 92 -10.04 10.49 12.96
CA LYS A 92 -9.86 11.47 11.88
C LYS A 92 -8.72 11.06 10.98
N VAL A 93 -8.89 11.24 9.68
CA VAL A 93 -7.84 11.05 8.67
C VAL A 93 -7.40 12.42 8.17
N ASN A 94 -6.12 12.75 8.31
CA ASN A 94 -5.48 13.90 7.69
C ASN A 94 -4.69 13.45 6.46
N GLN A 95 -4.16 14.40 5.68
CA GLN A 95 -3.43 14.09 4.43
C GLN A 95 -2.18 13.21 4.66
N LYS A 96 -1.44 13.43 5.76
CA LYS A 96 -0.19 12.70 6.05
C LYS A 96 -0.24 11.84 7.32
N THR A 97 -1.31 11.97 8.10
CA THR A 97 -1.43 11.32 9.42
C THR A 97 -2.85 10.87 9.67
N VAL A 98 -3.00 9.86 10.52
CA VAL A 98 -4.29 9.34 10.96
C VAL A 98 -4.35 9.44 12.47
N ALA A 99 -5.38 10.11 12.97
CA ALA A 99 -5.69 10.19 14.38
C ALA A 99 -6.52 8.96 14.77
N VAL A 100 -5.99 8.17 15.70
CA VAL A 100 -6.57 6.92 16.18
C VAL A 100 -6.79 7.04 17.68
N THR A 101 -7.92 6.55 18.16
CA THR A 101 -8.24 6.54 19.59
C THR A 101 -8.28 5.11 20.10
N ASN A 102 -7.55 4.85 21.19
CA ASN A 102 -7.68 3.65 22.01
C ASN A 102 -8.35 4.04 23.35
N HIS A 103 -8.76 3.05 24.15
CA HIS A 103 -9.38 3.23 25.47
C HIS A 103 -8.58 4.12 26.43
N HIS A 104 -7.27 4.29 26.20
CA HIS A 104 -6.37 5.02 27.09
C HIS A 104 -5.87 6.36 26.54
N ALA A 105 -5.78 6.54 25.22
CA ALA A 105 -5.18 7.74 24.63
C ALA A 105 -5.54 7.94 23.14
N GLU A 106 -5.35 9.17 22.67
CA GLU A 106 -5.39 9.54 21.25
C GLU A 106 -3.96 9.56 20.68
N TRP A 107 -3.80 8.92 19.53
CA TRP A 107 -2.54 8.72 18.85
C TRP A 107 -2.60 9.33 17.46
N THR A 108 -1.53 10.02 17.05
CA THR A 108 -1.36 10.48 15.67
C THR A 108 -0.28 9.62 15.01
N ILE A 109 -0.67 8.81 14.03
CA ILE A 109 0.20 7.79 13.44
C ILE A 109 0.28 7.99 11.93
N SER A 110 1.43 7.66 11.35
CA SER A 110 1.58 7.64 9.89
C SER A 110 0.75 6.51 9.27
N PRO A 111 -0.02 6.76 8.19
CA PRO A 111 -0.90 5.77 7.58
C PRO A 111 -0.15 4.52 7.08
N VAL A 112 1.13 4.64 6.74
CA VAL A 112 1.96 3.51 6.25
C VAL A 112 2.26 2.50 7.37
N LEU A 113 2.18 2.92 8.64
CA LEU A 113 2.40 2.05 9.79
C LEU A 113 1.12 1.40 10.31
N LEU A 114 -0.04 1.83 9.79
CA LEU A 114 -1.33 1.30 10.20
C LEU A 114 -1.69 0.07 9.36
N LYS A 115 -2.29 -0.91 10.03
CA LYS A 115 -2.90 -2.08 9.38
C LYS A 115 -4.38 -2.08 9.67
N LYS A 116 -5.20 -2.14 8.63
CA LYS A 116 -6.66 -2.26 8.78
C LYS A 116 -6.99 -3.68 9.24
N VAL A 117 -7.78 -3.80 10.30
CA VAL A 117 -8.28 -5.09 10.75
C VAL A 117 -9.64 -5.31 10.10
N GLU A 118 -9.67 -6.07 9.00
CA GLU A 118 -10.93 -6.47 8.39
C GLU A 118 -11.70 -7.37 9.36
N ARG A 119 -12.97 -7.04 9.62
CA ARG A 119 -13.92 -8.00 10.20
C ARG A 119 -14.41 -8.86 9.04
N LYS A 120 -14.14 -10.17 9.12
CA LYS A 120 -14.80 -11.18 8.29
C LYS A 120 -16.26 -11.32 8.69
#